data_AF-A0A3P6SXW5-F1
#
_entry.id   AF-A0A3P6SXW5-F1
#
_cell.length_a   1.000
_cell.length_b   1.000
_cell.length_c   1.000
_cell.angle_alpha   90.00
_cell.angle_beta   90.00
_cell.angle_gamma   90.00
#
_symmetry.space_group_name_H-M   'P 1'
#
loop_
_entity.id
_entity.type
_entity.pdbx_description
1 polymer ?
#
loop_
_entity_poly.entity_id
_entity_poly.type
_entity_poly.pdbx_seq_one_letter_code
_entity_poly.pdbx_strand_id
1 'polypeptide(L)'
;MSDDASRYTMDISNSKMIRRLVSTRLEDIRDGFEEELQETKSQKESFKNKERVTDSEEEDETSNEVPAKIPKRVYENKGAVLLAKMGYDGGGLGKSGQGRTEPIPFSTQRGREGLGQPTNQKIARDWNAVWDFTEEKFVEESVLWLSASDNIREKFTKELQDQNNWIIIGDRKETIDDEGKYCDSNLMKKMLDAKSVFDQLDVRDLKEARTRANPYETIGSAFFQNR
;
A
#
# COMPACT_ATOMS: atom_id res chain seq x y z
N MET A 1 -0.66 -26.78 65.06
CA MET A 1 -0.06 -25.43 64.95
C MET A 1 1.05 -25.35 63.88
N SER A 2 1.27 -26.39 63.06
CA SER A 2 2.37 -26.41 62.06
C SER A 2 1.96 -26.09 60.62
N ASP A 3 0.66 -26.07 60.29
CA ASP A 3 0.18 -25.87 58.92
C ASP A 3 0.14 -24.41 58.46
N ASP A 4 0.21 -23.46 59.39
CA ASP A 4 0.09 -22.03 59.09
C ASP A 4 1.43 -21.40 58.68
N ALA A 5 2.53 -21.92 59.22
CA ALA A 5 3.89 -21.48 58.87
C ALA A 5 4.33 -21.96 57.47
N SER A 6 3.80 -23.09 56.99
CA SER A 6 4.14 -23.65 55.67
C SER A 6 3.44 -22.89 54.53
N ARG A 7 2.21 -22.42 54.72
CA ARG A 7 1.50 -21.55 53.76
C ARG A 7 2.17 -20.18 53.62
N TYR A 8 2.54 -19.57 54.75
CA TYR A 8 3.19 -18.26 54.74
C TYR A 8 4.56 -18.26 54.04
N THR A 9 5.32 -19.34 54.20
CA THR A 9 6.62 -19.50 53.52
C THR A 9 6.50 -19.79 52.03
N MET A 10 5.46 -20.53 51.60
CA MET A 10 5.13 -20.73 50.18
C MET A 10 4.72 -19.42 49.48
N ASP A 11 3.90 -18.58 50.11
CA ASP A 11 3.47 -17.30 49.52
C ASP A 11 4.62 -16.30 49.34
N ILE A 12 5.56 -16.26 50.28
CA ILE A 12 6.77 -15.42 50.16
C ILE A 12 7.67 -15.91 49.03
N SER A 13 7.78 -17.22 48.84
CA SER A 13 8.57 -17.83 47.76
C SER A 13 7.97 -17.50 46.39
N ASN A 14 6.65 -17.63 46.25
CA ASN A 14 5.92 -17.27 45.03
C ASN A 14 6.01 -15.76 44.73
N SER A 15 5.90 -14.88 45.74
CA SER A 15 6.08 -13.43 45.58
C SER A 15 7.49 -13.06 45.08
N LYS A 16 8.53 -13.76 45.56
CA LYS A 16 9.91 -13.55 45.10
C LYS A 16 10.12 -14.06 43.67
N MET A 17 9.51 -15.20 43.32
CA MET A 17 9.56 -15.75 41.97
C MET A 17 8.89 -14.83 40.96
N ILE A 18 7.69 -14.31 41.29
CA ILE A 18 6.96 -13.35 40.45
C ILE A 18 7.77 -12.07 40.25
N ARG A 19 8.38 -11.53 41.32
CA ARG A 19 9.25 -10.34 41.20
C ARG A 19 10.47 -10.57 40.31
N ARG A 20 11.08 -11.75 40.37
CA ARG A 20 12.18 -12.10 39.45
C ARG A 20 11.70 -12.17 38.01
N LEU A 21 10.58 -12.83 37.74
CA LEU A 21 10.00 -12.93 36.40
C LEU A 21 9.61 -11.57 35.82
N VAL A 22 9.13 -10.65 36.66
CA VAL A 22 8.84 -9.27 36.25
C VAL A 22 10.12 -8.50 35.95
N SER A 23 11.17 -8.67 36.77
CA SER A 23 12.48 -8.04 36.53
C SER A 23 13.10 -8.51 35.23
N THR A 24 13.13 -9.82 34.97
CA THR A 24 13.70 -10.39 33.75
C THR A 24 12.92 -9.92 32.52
N ARG A 25 11.59 -9.87 32.59
CA ARG A 25 10.77 -9.36 31.48
C ARG A 25 11.04 -7.88 31.19
N LEU A 26 11.31 -7.07 32.21
CA LEU A 26 11.65 -5.65 32.03
C LEU A 26 13.07 -5.44 31.46
N GLU A 27 13.99 -6.36 31.74
CA GLU A 27 15.32 -6.40 31.12
C GLU A 27 15.21 -6.80 29.64
N ASP A 28 14.46 -7.85 29.31
CA ASP A 28 14.23 -8.29 27.92
C ASP A 28 13.57 -7.18 27.07
N ILE A 29 12.60 -6.45 27.63
CA ILE A 29 11.96 -5.31 26.96
C ILE A 29 12.95 -4.17 26.72
N ARG A 30 13.85 -3.91 27.68
CA ARG A 30 14.86 -2.87 27.56
C ARG A 30 15.89 -3.22 26.49
N ASP A 31 16.35 -4.46 26.48
CA ASP A 31 17.34 -4.94 25.51
C ASP A 31 16.75 -4.91 24.08
N GLY A 32 15.49 -5.30 23.89
CA GLY A 32 14.82 -5.19 22.60
C GLY A 32 14.67 -3.73 22.12
N PHE A 33 14.41 -2.79 23.03
CA PHE A 33 14.31 -1.37 22.68
C PHE A 33 15.68 -0.77 22.33
N GLU A 34 16.75 -1.24 22.98
CA GLU A 34 18.11 -0.80 22.70
C GLU A 34 18.65 -1.38 21.38
N GLU A 35 18.26 -2.61 21.04
CA GLU A 35 18.54 -3.25 19.74
C GLU A 35 17.84 -2.50 18.58
N GLU A 36 16.55 -2.17 18.71
CA GLU A 36 15.83 -1.33 17.73
C GLU A 36 16.47 0.06 17.56
N LEU A 37 16.94 0.68 18.66
CA LEU A 37 17.64 1.96 18.61
C LEU A 37 18.99 1.88 17.88
N GLN A 38 19.67 0.73 17.91
CA GLN A 38 20.91 0.52 17.16
C GLN A 38 20.63 0.30 15.67
N GLU A 39 19.65 -0.52 15.32
CA GLU A 39 19.27 -0.79 13.92
C GLU A 39 18.82 0.49 13.19
N THR A 40 18.05 1.34 13.85
CA THR A 40 17.59 2.62 13.30
C THR A 40 18.73 3.63 13.08
N LYS A 41 19.80 3.59 13.90
CA LYS A 41 21.00 4.41 13.69
C LYS A 41 21.81 3.90 12.50
N SER A 42 21.99 2.60 12.35
CA SER A 42 22.68 1.97 11.21
C SER A 42 21.98 2.28 9.88
N GLN A 43 20.65 2.27 9.87
CA GLN A 43 19.88 2.69 8.69
C GLN A 43 20.13 4.16 8.35
N LYS A 44 20.14 5.08 9.31
CA LYS A 44 20.40 6.51 9.04
C LYS A 44 21.80 6.79 8.47
N GLU A 45 22.82 6.04 8.87
CA GLU A 45 24.16 6.17 8.28
C GLU A 45 24.22 5.69 6.83
N SER A 46 23.49 4.62 6.50
CA SER A 46 23.40 4.11 5.12
C SER A 46 22.72 5.09 4.15
N PHE A 47 21.83 5.97 4.65
CA PHE A 47 21.23 7.04 3.84
C PHE A 47 22.19 8.22 3.58
N LYS A 48 23.07 8.57 4.53
CA LYS A 48 24.05 9.66 4.36
C LYS A 48 25.13 9.37 3.31
N ASN A 49 25.51 8.11 3.12
CA ASN A 49 26.54 7.74 2.13
C ASN A 49 26.03 7.76 0.68
N LYS A 50 24.71 7.84 0.46
CA LYS A 50 24.12 7.89 -0.90
C LYS A 50 24.09 9.29 -1.50
N GLU A 51 24.19 10.34 -0.68
CA GLU A 51 24.07 11.74 -1.10
C GLU A 51 25.38 12.37 -1.62
N ARG A 52 26.51 11.66 -1.60
CA ARG A 52 27.84 12.24 -1.86
C ARG A 52 28.45 12.00 -3.24
N VAL A 53 27.70 11.47 -4.20
CA VAL A 53 28.19 11.18 -5.56
C VAL A 53 27.36 11.90 -6.62
N THR A 54 27.63 13.19 -6.81
CA THR A 54 27.32 13.94 -8.03
C THR A 54 28.50 14.85 -8.34
N ASP A 55 29.28 14.46 -9.34
CA ASP A 55 30.44 15.17 -9.86
C ASP A 55 29.98 16.20 -10.90
N SER A 56 30.54 17.41 -10.84
CA SER A 56 30.17 18.56 -11.68
C SER A 56 31.43 19.16 -12.27
N GLU A 57 31.58 19.08 -13.59
CA GLU A 57 32.54 19.89 -14.35
C GLU A 57 31.87 20.44 -15.62
N GLU A 58 31.83 21.77 -15.71
CA GLU A 58 31.67 22.61 -16.91
C GLU A 58 33.09 22.78 -17.53
N GLU A 59 33.40 23.11 -18.79
CA GLU A 59 32.81 23.83 -19.93
C GLU A 59 33.51 23.30 -21.22
N ASP A 60 32.93 23.50 -22.41
CA ASP A 60 33.66 24.14 -23.52
C ASP A 60 32.76 24.37 -24.76
N GLU A 61 32.65 25.66 -25.10
CA GLU A 61 32.04 26.24 -26.30
C GLU A 61 32.98 26.07 -27.52
N THR A 62 32.52 25.46 -28.61
CA THR A 62 32.94 25.87 -29.95
C THR A 62 31.84 25.61 -30.99
N SER A 63 31.49 26.68 -31.68
CA SER A 63 30.53 26.78 -32.77
C SER A 63 31.11 26.29 -34.10
N ASN A 64 30.29 25.64 -34.93
CA ASN A 64 30.37 25.68 -36.39
C ASN A 64 29.04 25.21 -37.01
N GLU A 65 28.42 26.10 -37.79
CA GLU A 65 27.15 25.90 -38.49
C GLU A 65 27.35 25.20 -39.84
N VAL A 66 26.45 24.26 -40.19
CA VAL A 66 26.20 23.83 -41.58
C VAL A 66 24.68 23.63 -41.74
N PRO A 67 24.04 24.11 -42.83
CA PRO A 67 22.59 24.11 -42.96
C PRO A 67 22.08 22.82 -43.60
N ALA A 68 21.10 22.15 -42.97
CA ALA A 68 20.27 21.16 -43.65
C ALA A 68 18.81 21.25 -43.17
N LYS A 69 17.91 21.41 -44.15
CA LYS A 69 16.46 21.61 -43.99
C LYS A 69 15.77 20.32 -43.51
N ILE A 70 15.14 20.33 -42.33
CA ILE A 70 14.12 19.35 -41.90
C ILE A 70 13.03 20.10 -41.09
N PRO A 71 11.73 19.84 -41.30
CA PRO A 71 10.65 20.68 -40.79
C PRO A 71 10.50 20.60 -39.26
N LYS A 72 10.20 21.77 -38.67
CA LYS A 72 9.92 22.00 -37.25
C LYS A 72 8.76 21.13 -36.77
N ARG A 73 9.04 19.96 -36.21
CA ARG A 73 8.24 19.41 -35.11
C ARG A 73 9.08 19.48 -33.85
N VAL A 74 8.73 20.49 -33.04
CA VAL A 74 8.98 20.67 -31.62
C VAL A 74 9.82 19.55 -30.99
N TYR A 75 11.13 19.76 -30.91
CA TYR A 75 12.01 18.99 -30.04
C TYR A 75 12.20 19.78 -28.75
N GLU A 76 11.38 19.50 -27.74
CA GLU A 76 11.53 20.09 -26.39
C GLU A 76 12.79 19.56 -25.66
N ASN A 77 13.41 18.48 -26.15
CA ASN A 77 14.58 17.88 -25.53
C ASN A 77 15.89 18.26 -26.23
N LYS A 78 16.83 18.87 -25.48
CA LYS A 78 18.19 19.22 -25.95
C LYS A 78 18.93 18.04 -26.59
N GLY A 79 18.74 16.82 -26.06
CA GLY A 79 19.35 15.60 -26.58
C GLY A 79 18.88 15.25 -28.00
N ALA A 80 17.62 15.51 -28.34
CA ALA A 80 17.11 15.21 -29.67
C ALA A 80 17.62 16.19 -30.74
N VAL A 81 17.84 17.45 -30.35
CA VAL A 81 18.51 18.45 -31.20
C VAL A 81 19.96 18.04 -31.48
N LEU A 82 20.66 17.52 -30.47
CA LEU A 82 22.03 17.03 -30.62
C LEU A 82 22.10 15.79 -31.53
N LEU A 83 21.17 14.84 -31.38
CA LEU A 83 21.07 13.67 -32.27
C LEU A 83 20.84 14.08 -33.72
N ALA A 84 19.94 15.04 -33.98
CA ALA A 84 19.71 15.56 -35.33
C ALA A 84 20.97 16.22 -35.92
N LYS A 85 21.74 16.97 -35.10
CA LYS A 85 23.03 17.54 -35.52
C LYS A 85 24.07 16.48 -35.87
N MET A 86 24.01 15.30 -35.25
CA MET A 86 24.85 14.15 -35.56
C MET A 86 24.37 13.32 -36.76
N GLY A 87 23.30 13.76 -37.45
CA GLY A 87 22.78 13.09 -38.66
C GLY A 87 21.75 11.99 -38.39
N TYR A 88 21.17 11.95 -37.19
CA TYR A 88 20.07 11.02 -36.88
C TYR A 88 18.78 11.42 -37.60
N ASP A 89 18.16 10.47 -38.31
CA ASP A 89 16.98 10.67 -39.17
C ASP A 89 15.68 10.13 -38.57
N GLY A 90 15.74 9.54 -37.36
CA GLY A 90 14.58 8.96 -36.67
C GLY A 90 14.46 7.43 -36.77
N GLY A 91 15.37 6.75 -37.48
CA GLY A 91 15.40 5.29 -37.58
C GLY A 91 16.14 4.58 -36.43
N GLY A 92 16.45 3.30 -36.60
CA GLY A 92 17.35 2.59 -35.70
C GLY A 92 18.76 3.16 -35.75
N LEU A 93 19.49 3.20 -34.63
CA LEU A 93 20.91 3.59 -34.66
C LEU A 93 21.80 2.48 -35.24
N GLY A 94 22.87 2.85 -35.93
CA GLY A 94 23.87 1.91 -36.46
C GLY A 94 24.15 2.11 -37.95
N LYS A 95 25.23 1.49 -38.45
CA LYS A 95 25.71 1.65 -39.84
C LYS A 95 24.63 1.41 -40.91
N SER A 96 23.70 0.51 -40.65
CA SER A 96 22.59 0.17 -41.56
C SER A 96 21.23 0.45 -40.92
N GLY A 97 21.18 1.25 -39.86
CA GLY A 97 19.94 1.55 -39.13
C GLY A 97 19.34 0.36 -38.37
N GLN A 98 20.14 -0.62 -37.99
CA GLN A 98 19.69 -1.90 -37.41
C GLN A 98 19.30 -1.85 -35.92
N GLY A 99 19.58 -0.74 -35.25
CA GLY A 99 19.29 -0.54 -33.84
C GLY A 99 17.77 -0.50 -33.57
N ARG A 100 17.38 -0.82 -32.34
CA ARG A 100 15.98 -0.65 -31.93
C ARG A 100 15.68 0.85 -31.80
N THR A 101 14.52 1.26 -32.29
CA THR A 101 13.97 2.61 -32.13
C THR A 101 13.35 2.82 -30.75
N GLU A 102 12.85 1.75 -30.15
CA GLU A 102 12.21 1.76 -28.84
C GLU A 102 13.14 1.20 -27.76
N PRO A 103 13.11 1.78 -26.54
CA PRO A 103 13.83 1.25 -25.39
C PRO A 103 13.49 -0.23 -25.13
N ILE A 104 14.45 -0.96 -24.56
CA ILE A 104 14.20 -2.34 -24.15
C ILE A 104 13.25 -2.30 -22.94
N PRO A 105 12.11 -3.02 -22.99
CA PRO A 105 11.21 -3.08 -21.85
C PRO A 105 11.90 -3.77 -20.67
N PHE A 106 11.68 -3.24 -19.46
CA PHE A 106 12.19 -3.85 -18.24
C PHE A 106 11.54 -5.22 -17.98
N SER A 107 12.25 -6.08 -17.24
CA SER A 107 11.66 -7.33 -16.74
C SER A 107 10.44 -7.01 -15.87
N THR A 108 9.32 -7.67 -16.14
CA THR A 108 8.10 -7.57 -15.34
C THR A 108 8.15 -8.45 -14.10
N GLN A 109 9.23 -9.20 -13.88
CA GLN A 109 9.38 -10.05 -12.70
C GLN A 109 9.60 -9.19 -11.46
N ARG A 110 8.60 -9.16 -10.58
CA ARG A 110 8.66 -8.46 -9.30
C ARG A 110 8.85 -9.48 -8.17
N GLY A 111 9.77 -9.20 -7.25
CA GLY A 111 9.98 -10.02 -6.05
C GLY A 111 10.87 -11.25 -6.24
N ARG A 112 10.73 -12.22 -5.33
CA ARG A 112 11.49 -13.50 -5.30
C ARG A 112 10.72 -14.67 -5.92
N GLU A 113 9.77 -14.38 -6.79
CA GLU A 113 9.01 -15.42 -7.49
C GLU A 113 9.90 -16.15 -8.50
N GLY A 114 9.63 -17.44 -8.70
CA GLY A 114 10.39 -18.28 -9.62
C GLY A 114 10.20 -17.86 -11.08
N LEU A 115 11.26 -17.97 -11.88
CA LEU A 115 11.16 -17.82 -13.33
C LEU A 115 10.14 -18.83 -13.89
N GLY A 116 9.11 -18.34 -14.60
CA GLY A 116 8.04 -19.17 -15.18
C GLY A 116 6.73 -19.20 -14.39
N GLN A 117 6.61 -18.48 -13.27
CA GLN A 117 5.36 -18.38 -12.52
C GLN A 117 4.37 -17.42 -13.24
N PRO A 118 3.12 -17.84 -13.53
CA PRO A 118 2.18 -17.08 -14.36
C PRO A 118 1.53 -15.87 -13.64
N THR A 119 1.95 -15.57 -12.41
CA THR A 119 1.42 -14.52 -11.53
C THR A 119 1.55 -13.12 -12.13
N ASN A 120 2.61 -12.85 -12.92
CA ASN A 120 2.82 -11.55 -13.54
C ASN A 120 1.93 -11.25 -14.76
N GLN A 121 1.17 -12.23 -15.29
CA GLN A 121 0.33 -11.99 -16.49
C GLN A 121 -0.97 -11.25 -16.20
N LYS A 122 -1.47 -11.26 -14.96
CA LYS A 122 -2.80 -10.70 -14.63
C LYS A 122 -2.75 -9.39 -13.84
N ILE A 123 -1.58 -8.99 -13.36
CA ILE A 123 -1.29 -7.64 -12.86
C ILE A 123 -1.04 -6.67 -14.05
N ALA A 124 -1.26 -7.12 -15.29
CA ALA A 124 -1.36 -6.28 -16.48
C ALA A 124 -2.78 -5.69 -16.66
N ARG A 125 -3.49 -5.38 -15.57
CA ARG A 125 -4.73 -4.58 -15.62
C ARG A 125 -4.38 -3.13 -15.29
N ASP A 126 -5.02 -2.22 -15.99
CA ASP A 126 -4.74 -0.79 -16.07
C ASP A 126 -4.12 -0.19 -14.79
N TRP A 127 -2.80 0.03 -14.84
CA TRP A 127 -2.04 0.84 -13.88
C TRP A 127 -2.50 2.32 -13.87
N ASN A 128 -3.47 2.68 -14.71
CA ASN A 128 -4.03 4.02 -14.87
C ASN A 128 -5.06 4.39 -13.79
N ALA A 129 -5.28 3.55 -12.76
CA ALA A 129 -5.98 3.98 -11.57
C ALA A 129 -5.12 5.05 -10.87
N VAL A 130 -5.37 6.31 -11.21
CA VAL A 130 -4.74 7.46 -10.57
C VAL A 130 -5.39 7.61 -9.20
N TRP A 131 -4.67 7.13 -8.18
CA TRP A 131 -5.01 7.42 -6.80
C TRP A 131 -4.51 8.83 -6.49
N ASP A 132 -5.41 9.68 -6.00
CA ASP A 132 -5.03 11.01 -5.58
C ASP A 132 -4.32 10.95 -4.22
N PHE A 133 -3.00 11.15 -4.24
CA PHE A 133 -2.19 11.19 -3.02
C PHE A 133 -2.19 12.57 -2.35
N THR A 134 -2.91 13.55 -2.92
CA THR A 134 -2.97 14.91 -2.39
C THR A 134 -4.04 15.12 -1.33
N GLU A 135 -4.93 14.14 -1.13
CA GLU A 135 -5.95 14.21 -0.10
C GLU A 135 -5.31 14.24 1.30
N GLU A 136 -5.46 15.36 1.98
CA GLU A 136 -5.01 15.52 3.36
C GLU A 136 -5.80 14.58 4.27
N LYS A 137 -5.08 13.77 5.05
CA LYS A 137 -5.67 12.75 5.89
C LYS A 137 -5.88 13.32 7.29
N PHE A 138 -7.14 13.52 7.64
CA PHE A 138 -7.52 14.07 8.92
C PHE A 138 -7.71 12.96 9.97
N VAL A 139 -7.47 13.33 11.24
CA VAL A 139 -7.78 12.49 12.42
C VAL A 139 -9.21 12.75 12.91
N GLU A 140 -9.78 13.91 12.59
CA GLU A 140 -11.12 14.28 13.00
C GLU A 140 -12.16 13.64 12.07
N GLU A 141 -13.03 12.80 12.65
CA GLU A 141 -14.10 12.13 11.92
C GLU A 141 -15.42 12.91 12.04
N SER A 142 -16.10 13.12 10.91
CA SER A 142 -17.44 13.69 10.91
C SER A 142 -18.49 12.59 11.00
N VAL A 143 -19.39 12.71 11.99
CA VAL A 143 -20.44 11.70 12.20
C VAL A 143 -21.74 12.18 11.55
N LEU A 144 -22.22 11.42 10.57
CA LEU A 144 -23.51 11.63 9.93
C LEU A 144 -24.56 10.70 10.54
N TRP A 145 -25.48 11.28 11.30
CA TRP A 145 -26.59 10.53 11.89
C TRP A 145 -27.77 10.48 10.93
N LEU A 146 -28.38 9.30 10.79
CA LEU A 146 -29.66 9.18 10.10
C LEU A 146 -30.74 9.86 10.95
N SER A 147 -31.37 10.91 10.41
CA SER A 147 -32.51 11.56 11.02
C SER A 147 -33.79 11.08 10.36
N ALA A 148 -34.74 10.63 11.18
CA ALA A 148 -36.08 10.29 10.75
C ALA A 148 -37.06 10.93 11.71
N SER A 149 -38.11 11.58 11.20
CA SER A 149 -39.14 12.18 12.06
C SER A 149 -39.89 11.09 12.84
N ASP A 150 -40.23 11.37 14.09
CA ASP A 150 -40.91 10.41 14.98
C ASP A 150 -42.22 9.88 14.37
N ASN A 151 -42.95 10.74 13.65
CA ASN A 151 -44.17 10.37 12.92
C ASN A 151 -43.94 9.26 11.87
N ILE A 152 -42.79 9.24 11.20
CA ILE A 152 -42.45 8.21 10.20
C ILE A 152 -42.10 6.92 10.92
N ARG A 153 -41.32 7.00 12.00
CA ARG A 153 -40.94 5.83 12.80
C ARG A 153 -42.16 5.15 13.40
N GLU A 154 -43.11 5.90 13.96
CA GLU A 154 -44.35 5.35 14.51
C GLU A 154 -45.23 4.69 13.45
N LYS A 155 -45.34 5.28 12.26
CA LYS A 155 -46.09 4.69 11.13
C LYS A 155 -45.49 3.35 10.72
N PHE A 156 -44.18 3.30 10.49
CA PHE A 156 -43.51 2.04 10.16
C PHE A 156 -43.64 1.03 11.29
N THR A 157 -43.46 1.43 12.55
CA THR A 157 -43.57 0.50 13.70
C THR A 157 -44.96 -0.14 13.80
N LYS A 158 -46.03 0.60 13.50
CA LYS A 158 -47.40 0.08 13.47
C LYS A 158 -47.65 -0.81 12.26
N GLU A 159 -47.26 -0.36 11.07
CA GLU A 159 -47.38 -1.16 9.82
C GLU A 159 -46.63 -2.49 9.92
N LEU A 160 -45.47 -2.43 10.56
CA LEU A 160 -44.71 -3.59 10.97
C LEU A 160 -45.61 -4.49 11.84
N GLN A 161 -46.02 -4.05 13.03
CA GLN A 161 -46.84 -4.87 13.96
C GLN A 161 -48.09 -5.51 13.33
N ASP A 162 -48.69 -4.83 12.35
CA ASP A 162 -49.92 -5.29 11.69
C ASP A 162 -49.66 -6.35 10.59
N GLN A 163 -48.44 -6.39 10.02
CA GLN A 163 -48.08 -7.31 8.94
C GLN A 163 -47.21 -8.47 9.44
N ASN A 164 -47.75 -9.69 9.54
CA ASN A 164 -46.98 -10.89 9.89
C ASN A 164 -46.07 -11.44 8.76
N ASN A 165 -45.88 -10.68 7.66
CA ASN A 165 -45.29 -11.17 6.42
C ASN A 165 -43.87 -10.64 6.13
N TRP A 166 -43.13 -10.11 7.11
CA TRP A 166 -41.79 -9.56 6.80
C TRP A 166 -40.74 -10.65 6.59
N ILE A 167 -40.93 -11.82 7.19
CA ILE A 167 -40.05 -12.97 6.93
C ILE A 167 -40.52 -13.57 5.61
N ILE A 168 -39.77 -13.28 4.55
CA ILE A 168 -39.99 -13.84 3.23
C ILE A 168 -39.01 -15.01 3.08
N ILE A 169 -39.53 -16.23 3.01
CA ILE A 169 -38.75 -17.44 2.74
C ILE A 169 -38.63 -17.59 1.23
N GLY A 170 -37.42 -17.67 0.73
CA GLY A 170 -37.11 -17.87 -0.69
C GLY A 170 -35.93 -18.81 -0.87
N ASP A 171 -35.55 -19.00 -2.13
CA ASP A 171 -34.41 -19.84 -2.48
C ASP A 171 -33.09 -19.25 -1.98
N ARG A 172 -32.12 -20.13 -1.70
CA ARG A 172 -30.79 -19.72 -1.26
C ARG A 172 -30.08 -18.97 -2.39
N LYS A 173 -29.70 -17.72 -2.12
CA LYS A 173 -28.90 -16.89 -3.02
C LYS A 173 -27.43 -16.87 -2.57
N GLU A 174 -26.52 -17.24 -3.47
CA GLU A 174 -25.06 -17.28 -3.20
C GLU A 174 -24.28 -16.20 -3.97
N THR A 175 -24.96 -15.37 -4.76
CA THR A 175 -24.36 -14.30 -5.59
C THR A 175 -24.77 -12.91 -5.11
N ILE A 176 -23.88 -11.93 -5.28
CA ILE A 176 -24.12 -10.52 -4.88
C ILE A 176 -24.32 -9.58 -6.08
N ASP A 177 -24.09 -10.04 -7.31
CA ASP A 177 -23.96 -9.19 -8.51
C ASP A 177 -25.21 -8.37 -8.89
N ASP A 178 -26.38 -8.78 -8.41
CA ASP A 178 -27.70 -8.18 -8.68
C ASP A 178 -28.29 -7.42 -7.47
N GLU A 179 -27.55 -7.27 -6.37
CA GLU A 179 -27.96 -6.55 -5.16
C GLU A 179 -27.84 -5.01 -5.29
N GLY A 180 -28.50 -4.44 -6.30
CA GLY A 180 -28.48 -3.00 -6.60
C GLY A 180 -29.58 -2.15 -5.95
N LYS A 181 -30.31 -2.66 -4.95
CA LYS A 181 -31.51 -1.98 -4.41
C LYS A 181 -31.20 -0.67 -3.68
N TYR A 182 -30.05 -0.61 -3.01
CA TYR A 182 -29.62 0.53 -2.18
C TYR A 182 -28.24 1.07 -2.57
N CYS A 183 -27.67 0.58 -3.67
CA CYS A 183 -26.37 0.97 -4.18
C CYS A 183 -26.41 0.98 -5.70
N ASP A 184 -25.68 1.91 -6.33
CA ASP A 184 -25.58 1.93 -7.78
C ASP A 184 -24.92 0.64 -8.30
N SER A 185 -25.58 -0.02 -9.26
CA SER A 185 -25.12 -1.29 -9.84
C SER A 185 -23.75 -1.15 -10.50
N ASN A 186 -23.47 0.00 -11.13
CA ASN A 186 -22.18 0.24 -11.76
C ASN A 186 -21.06 0.42 -10.73
N LEU A 187 -21.32 1.17 -9.66
CA LEU A 187 -20.39 1.33 -8.55
C LEU A 187 -20.09 -0.01 -7.86
N MET A 188 -21.12 -0.82 -7.62
CA MET A 188 -20.97 -2.14 -7.01
C MET A 188 -20.10 -3.06 -7.87
N LYS A 189 -20.35 -3.12 -9.19
CA LYS A 189 -19.52 -3.90 -10.13
C LYS A 189 -18.07 -3.45 -10.12
N LYS A 190 -17.82 -2.12 -10.19
CA LYS A 190 -16.46 -1.57 -10.09
C LYS A 190 -15.77 -1.94 -8.79
N MET A 191 -16.48 -1.92 -7.67
CA MET A 191 -15.94 -2.32 -6.36
C MET A 191 -15.60 -3.83 -6.35
N LEU A 192 -16.47 -4.68 -6.89
CA LEU A 192 -16.22 -6.13 -6.97
C LEU A 192 -15.04 -6.44 -7.88
N ASP A 193 -14.98 -5.82 -9.06
CA ASP A 193 -13.87 -5.95 -9.99
C ASP A 193 -12.55 -5.52 -9.33
N ALA A 194 -12.55 -4.43 -8.56
CA ALA A 194 -11.38 -3.97 -7.81
C ALA A 194 -10.95 -4.94 -6.71
N LYS A 195 -11.90 -5.59 -6.02
CA LYS A 195 -11.58 -6.62 -5.00
C LYS A 195 -11.00 -7.87 -5.64
N SER A 196 -11.57 -8.32 -6.76
CA SER A 196 -11.12 -9.53 -7.44
C SER A 196 -9.74 -9.42 -8.08
N VAL A 197 -9.18 -8.21 -8.23
CA VAL A 197 -7.76 -8.03 -8.61
C VAL A 197 -6.82 -8.70 -7.59
N PHE A 198 -7.20 -8.70 -6.31
CA PHE A 198 -6.35 -9.22 -5.25
C PHE A 198 -6.43 -10.74 -5.06
N ASP A 199 -7.40 -11.43 -5.67
CA ASP A 199 -7.65 -12.87 -5.50
C ASP A 199 -6.46 -13.76 -5.93
N GLN A 200 -5.56 -13.21 -6.74
CA GLN A 200 -4.41 -13.92 -7.29
C GLN A 200 -3.08 -13.51 -6.65
N LEU A 201 -3.10 -12.53 -5.74
CA LEU A 201 -1.91 -12.09 -5.03
C LEU A 201 -1.66 -12.96 -3.81
N ASP A 202 -0.39 -13.12 -3.45
CA ASP A 202 -0.06 -13.77 -2.19
C ASP A 202 -0.54 -12.93 -1.00
N VAL A 203 -1.04 -13.62 0.02
CA VAL A 203 -1.62 -13.00 1.21
C VAL A 203 -0.57 -12.20 1.97
N ARG A 204 0.70 -12.63 1.94
CA ARG A 204 1.80 -11.91 2.60
C ARG A 204 2.07 -10.57 1.93
N ASP A 205 2.20 -10.57 0.61
CA ASP A 205 2.47 -9.37 -0.18
C ASP A 205 1.31 -8.38 -0.10
N LEU A 206 0.06 -8.89 -0.10
CA LEU A 206 -1.14 -8.07 0.10
C LEU A 206 -1.12 -7.39 1.47
N LYS A 207 -0.78 -8.12 2.54
CA LYS A 207 -0.71 -7.56 3.90
C LYS A 207 0.38 -6.48 4.01
N GLU A 208 1.54 -6.72 3.42
CA GLU A 208 2.65 -5.76 3.42
C GLU A 208 2.34 -4.50 2.59
N ALA A 209 1.70 -4.67 1.43
CA ALA A 209 1.22 -3.55 0.63
C ALA A 209 0.16 -2.73 1.40
N ARG A 210 -0.78 -3.41 2.09
CA ARG A 210 -1.81 -2.78 2.91
C ARG A 210 -1.19 -1.97 4.06
N THR A 211 -0.21 -2.52 4.77
CA THR A 211 0.43 -1.82 5.90
C THR A 211 1.19 -0.58 5.45
N ARG A 212 1.79 -0.61 4.25
CA ARG A 212 2.46 0.56 3.66
C ARG A 212 1.50 1.61 3.09
N ALA A 213 0.33 1.21 2.61
CA ALA A 213 -0.63 2.11 1.98
C ALA A 213 -1.58 2.79 2.99
N ASN A 214 -1.96 2.10 4.07
CA ASN A 214 -2.90 2.62 5.07
C ASN A 214 -2.21 3.67 5.96
N PRO A 215 -2.62 4.95 5.90
CA PRO A 215 -2.02 6.01 6.72
C PRO A 215 -2.29 5.86 8.22
N TYR A 216 -3.33 5.13 8.60
CA TYR A 216 -3.73 4.91 9.99
C TYR A 216 -3.13 3.64 10.59
N GLU A 217 -2.29 2.92 9.84
CA GLU A 217 -1.75 1.63 10.26
C GLU A 217 -0.84 1.72 11.49
N THR A 218 -0.16 2.86 11.67
CA THR A 218 0.79 3.12 12.76
C THR A 218 0.13 3.22 14.14
N ILE A 219 -1.18 3.46 14.21
CA ILE A 219 -1.94 3.45 15.46
C ILE A 219 -1.88 2.05 16.09
N GLY A 220 -1.93 1.00 15.25
CA GLY A 220 -1.87 -0.38 15.70
C GLY A 220 -2.90 -0.67 16.79
N SER A 221 -2.48 -1.43 17.81
CA SER A 221 -3.27 -1.69 19.02
C SER A 221 -2.89 -0.77 20.18
N ALA A 222 -1.96 0.18 19.97
CA ALA A 222 -1.29 0.93 21.03
C ALA A 222 -0.80 0.01 22.16
N PHE A 223 -1.40 0.09 23.35
CA PHE A 223 -1.10 -0.74 24.52
C PHE A 223 -2.10 -1.90 24.72
N PHE A 224 -3.11 -2.03 23.86
CA PHE A 224 -4.13 -3.08 23.93
C PHE A 224 -3.65 -4.37 23.25
N GLN A 225 -4.26 -5.50 23.65
CA GLN A 225 -3.90 -6.82 23.16
C GLN A 225 -4.13 -7.00 21.66
N ASN A 226 -5.15 -6.35 21.12
CA ASN A 226 -5.51 -6.41 19.71
C ASN A 226 -5.82 -5.00 19.21
N ARG A 227 -5.75 -4.86 17.88
CA ARG A 227 -6.37 -3.72 17.18
C ARG A 227 -7.87 -3.72 17.39
#